data_AF-A0A419DFE9-F1
#
_entry.id   AF-A0A419DFE9-F1
#
_cell.length_a   1.000
_cell.length_b   1.000
_cell.length_c   1.000
_cell.angle_alpha   90.00
_cell.angle_beta   90.00
_cell.angle_gamma   90.00
#
_symmetry.space_group_name_H-M   'P 1'
#
loop_
_entity.id
_entity.type
_entity.pdbx_description
1 polymer ?
#
loop_
_entity_poly.entity_id
_entity_poly.type
_entity_poly.pdbx_seq_one_letter_code
_entity_poly.pdbx_strand_id
1 'polypeptide(L)'
;MPEKETRTKADGIGVPKFSRRQFLQRLGITTGGAFVATLSLVSACKRAEPTTGTTSNTGTNTAPTFSYTVPAAPPPLVPVPGLSNCTVATDRLYTNYHVWVKLVSTGVVVLGITSPMVKILGEPHAMTLPDVGLKLAKDDSFSSIEGYKMATDIFTPVSGAIVQINDSLRDWLRGGNIQPIEYHPYTHGWIIAIQLSKPDELKDLLDSKGYLALLSKST
;
A
#
# COMPACT_ATOMS: atom_id res chain seq x y z
N MET A 1 33.53 -1.58 60.73
CA MET A 1 32.36 -0.70 60.89
C MET A 1 31.41 -0.98 59.73
N PRO A 2 30.23 -1.57 59.97
CA PRO A 2 29.25 -1.91 58.94
C PRO A 2 28.14 -0.85 58.86
N GLU A 3 27.69 -0.49 57.65
CA GLU A 3 26.49 0.34 57.45
C GLU A 3 25.80 -0.15 56.16
N LYS A 4 24.80 -1.03 56.29
CA LYS A 4 23.35 -0.78 56.31
C LYS A 4 22.76 -0.28 54.97
N GLU A 5 22.22 -1.27 54.26
CA GLU A 5 20.94 -1.31 53.55
C GLU A 5 20.14 0.01 53.43
N THR A 6 19.80 0.38 52.19
CA THR A 6 18.40 0.74 51.88
C THR A 6 18.03 0.29 50.47
N ARG A 7 17.14 -0.69 50.45
CA ARG A 7 16.40 -1.24 49.32
C ARG A 7 15.24 -0.30 49.00
N THR A 8 15.22 0.32 47.83
CA THR A 8 14.01 0.99 47.31
C THR A 8 13.31 0.06 46.32
N LYS A 9 12.07 -0.26 46.67
CA LYS A 9 11.13 -1.13 45.98
C LYS A 9 10.48 -0.31 44.85
N ALA A 10 10.63 -0.73 43.59
CA ALA A 10 9.89 -0.16 42.47
C ALA A 10 8.67 -1.04 42.21
N ASP A 11 7.51 -0.49 42.51
CA ASP A 11 6.20 -1.07 42.23
C ASP A 11 5.94 -1.10 40.71
N GLY A 12 5.35 -2.20 40.26
CA GLY A 12 5.16 -2.52 38.85
C GLY A 12 4.04 -1.73 38.18
N ILE A 13 4.26 -1.44 36.89
CA ILE A 13 3.18 -1.30 35.91
C ILE A 13 3.43 -2.41 34.88
N GLY A 14 2.67 -3.49 35.02
CA GLY A 14 2.75 -4.66 34.16
C GLY A 14 2.36 -4.30 32.73
N VAL A 15 3.30 -4.49 31.80
CA VAL A 15 3.02 -4.52 30.37
C VAL A 15 2.23 -5.81 30.10
N PRO A 16 0.96 -5.75 29.66
CA PRO A 16 0.23 -6.97 29.37
C PRO A 16 0.80 -7.62 28.10
N LYS A 17 1.56 -8.71 28.29
CA LYS A 17 1.97 -9.63 27.22
C LYS A 17 0.75 -10.42 26.75
N PHE A 18 0.04 -9.93 25.73
CA PHE A 18 -1.00 -10.72 25.09
C PHE A 18 -0.40 -11.70 24.07
N SER A 19 -0.70 -12.99 24.25
CA SER A 19 -0.36 -14.05 23.30
C SER A 19 -1.32 -14.02 22.10
N ARG A 20 -0.78 -14.18 20.89
CA ARG A 20 -1.49 -14.20 19.59
C ARG A 20 -2.71 -15.15 19.52
N ARG A 21 -2.86 -16.09 20.46
CA ARG A 21 -4.01 -17.01 20.52
C ARG A 21 -5.25 -16.43 21.21
N GLN A 22 -5.16 -15.30 21.90
CA GLN A 22 -6.27 -14.72 22.67
C GLN A 22 -7.01 -13.55 21.98
N PHE A 23 -6.60 -13.14 20.77
CA PHE A 23 -7.33 -12.11 20.01
C PHE A 23 -8.37 -12.70 19.02
N LEU A 24 -8.30 -14.00 18.71
CA LEU A 24 -9.19 -14.65 17.74
C LEU A 24 -10.47 -15.27 18.34
N GLN A 25 -10.88 -14.89 19.55
CA GLN A 25 -12.16 -15.31 20.14
C GLN A 25 -13.22 -14.20 20.23
N ARG A 26 -13.00 -13.06 19.56
CA ARG A 26 -13.98 -11.96 19.49
C ARG A 26 -14.70 -11.81 18.14
N LEU A 27 -14.49 -12.73 17.20
CA LEU A 27 -15.31 -12.85 16.00
C LEU A 27 -16.24 -14.06 16.21
N GLY A 28 -17.50 -13.78 16.55
CA GLY A 28 -18.53 -14.78 16.81
C GLY A 28 -18.85 -15.62 15.57
N ILE A 29 -18.04 -16.63 15.29
CA ILE A 29 -18.36 -17.69 14.33
C ILE A 29 -19.04 -18.79 15.13
N THR A 30 -20.35 -18.69 15.25
CA THR A 30 -21.21 -19.73 15.80
C THR A 30 -21.44 -20.80 14.73
N THR A 31 -21.22 -22.02 15.16
CA THR A 31 -21.43 -23.30 14.48
C THR A 31 -22.84 -23.49 13.90
N GLY A 32 -22.91 -24.08 12.70
CA GLY A 32 -23.94 -25.07 12.35
C GLY A 32 -25.13 -24.61 11.51
N GLY A 33 -25.57 -25.48 10.59
CA GLY A 33 -26.89 -25.40 9.98
C GLY A 33 -26.97 -25.92 8.54
N ALA A 34 -27.07 -27.24 8.40
CA ALA A 34 -27.42 -27.89 7.15
C ALA A 34 -28.82 -27.47 6.66
N PHE A 35 -28.97 -27.20 5.37
CA PHE A 35 -30.28 -27.23 4.70
C PHE A 35 -30.14 -27.99 3.37
N VAL A 36 -30.73 -29.19 3.37
CA VAL A 36 -31.03 -29.98 2.19
C VAL A 36 -32.34 -29.44 1.61
N ALA A 37 -32.33 -29.03 0.35
CA ALA A 37 -33.55 -28.77 -0.40
C ALA A 37 -33.50 -29.56 -1.71
N THR A 38 -34.21 -30.68 -1.71
CA THR A 38 -34.58 -31.46 -2.88
C THR A 38 -35.58 -30.67 -3.73
N LEU A 39 -35.26 -30.43 -5.00
CA LEU A 39 -36.23 -29.87 -5.95
C LEU A 39 -36.51 -30.87 -7.08
N SER A 40 -37.79 -31.21 -7.19
CA SER A 40 -38.39 -32.22 -8.05
C SER A 40 -38.21 -31.95 -9.55
N LEU A 41 -37.99 -33.03 -10.31
CA LEU A 41 -38.13 -33.06 -11.76
C LEU A 41 -39.61 -33.00 -12.17
N VAL A 42 -39.97 -32.01 -12.99
CA VAL A 42 -41.21 -32.06 -13.79
C VAL A 42 -40.90 -31.69 -15.25
N SER A 43 -40.89 -32.75 -16.06
CA SER A 43 -41.57 -32.96 -17.34
C SER A 43 -41.71 -31.84 -18.40
N ALA A 44 -41.44 -32.31 -19.63
CA ALA A 44 -42.16 -32.07 -20.88
C ALA A 44 -41.63 -31.00 -21.86
N CYS A 45 -41.13 -31.55 -22.98
CA CYS A 45 -40.89 -30.88 -24.26
C CYS A 45 -42.16 -30.22 -24.83
N LYS A 46 -42.03 -29.01 -25.39
CA LYS A 46 -42.76 -28.67 -26.62
C LYS A 46 -42.03 -27.62 -27.46
N ARG A 47 -41.95 -27.94 -28.74
CA ARG A 47 -41.29 -27.25 -29.86
C ARG A 47 -42.15 -26.07 -30.33
N ALA A 48 -41.53 -24.93 -30.62
CA ALA A 48 -42.07 -23.90 -31.52
C ALA A 48 -40.91 -23.08 -32.12
N GLU A 49 -40.79 -23.12 -33.44
CA GLU A 49 -40.04 -22.17 -34.29
C GLU A 49 -41.08 -21.22 -34.95
N PRO A 50 -40.71 -20.28 -35.85
CA PRO A 50 -39.61 -19.30 -35.84
C PRO A 50 -40.15 -17.88 -36.17
N THR A 51 -39.61 -16.79 -35.61
CA THR A 51 -39.67 -15.49 -36.31
C THR A 51 -38.66 -14.47 -35.78
N THR A 52 -37.85 -13.97 -36.70
CA THR A 52 -37.34 -12.59 -36.84
C THR A 52 -36.57 -11.92 -35.69
N GLY A 53 -35.32 -11.59 -36.01
CA GLY A 53 -34.66 -10.35 -35.57
C GLY A 53 -33.92 -10.45 -34.25
N THR A 54 -32.69 -10.96 -34.27
CA THR A 54 -31.75 -10.75 -33.16
C THR A 54 -30.62 -9.86 -33.63
N THR A 55 -30.75 -8.57 -33.31
CA THR A 55 -29.63 -7.65 -33.16
C THR A 55 -28.71 -8.24 -32.10
N SER A 56 -27.51 -8.64 -32.49
CA SER A 56 -26.46 -9.05 -31.55
C SER A 56 -25.93 -7.81 -30.82
N ASN A 57 -26.62 -7.39 -29.76
CA ASN A 57 -26.03 -6.52 -28.77
C ASN A 57 -25.24 -7.38 -27.78
N THR A 58 -24.04 -7.79 -28.16
CA THR A 58 -23.00 -8.23 -27.23
C THR A 58 -22.39 -6.98 -26.60
N GLY A 59 -23.17 -6.30 -25.75
CA GLY A 59 -22.65 -5.27 -24.88
C GLY A 59 -21.91 -5.94 -23.73
N THR A 60 -20.62 -6.21 -23.90
CA THR A 60 -19.74 -6.43 -22.74
C THR A 60 -19.66 -5.10 -22.01
N ASN A 61 -20.52 -4.91 -21.00
CA ASN A 61 -20.37 -3.85 -20.01
C ASN A 61 -19.14 -4.17 -19.13
N THR A 62 -17.95 -4.05 -19.72
CA THR A 62 -16.71 -3.98 -18.96
C THR A 62 -16.66 -2.57 -18.40
N ALA A 63 -17.01 -2.43 -17.12
CA ALA A 63 -16.75 -1.19 -16.39
C ALA A 63 -15.28 -0.80 -16.62
N PRO A 64 -14.97 0.48 -16.90
CA PRO A 64 -13.60 0.90 -17.17
C PRO A 64 -12.72 0.54 -15.97
N THR A 65 -11.76 -0.36 -16.20
CA THR A 65 -10.77 -0.73 -15.19
C THR A 65 -9.76 0.41 -15.09
N PHE A 66 -9.54 0.93 -13.90
CA PHE A 66 -8.52 1.94 -13.65
C PHE A 66 -7.13 1.42 -14.08
N SER A 67 -6.36 2.25 -14.78
CA SER A 67 -4.99 1.95 -15.16
C SER A 67 -4.15 3.22 -15.11
N TYR A 68 -3.26 3.29 -14.14
CA TYR A 68 -2.20 4.27 -14.03
C TYR A 68 -1.06 3.94 -14.98
N THR A 69 -0.58 4.98 -15.67
CA THR A 69 0.63 4.97 -16.48
C THR A 69 1.52 6.12 -16.07
N VAL A 70 2.84 5.90 -16.07
CA VAL A 70 3.81 6.95 -15.75
C VAL A 70 3.65 8.12 -16.75
N PRO A 71 3.51 9.37 -16.27
CA PRO A 71 3.44 10.54 -17.15
C PRO A 71 4.70 10.68 -18.01
N ALA A 72 4.52 11.12 -19.27
CA ALA A 72 5.65 11.32 -20.20
C ALA A 72 6.61 12.42 -19.73
N ALA A 73 6.09 13.47 -19.09
CA ALA A 73 6.91 14.51 -18.48
C ALA A 73 7.34 14.10 -17.06
N PRO A 74 8.65 14.16 -16.73
CA PRO A 74 9.10 13.90 -15.38
C PRO A 74 8.56 14.97 -14.41
N PRO A 75 8.35 14.63 -13.13
CA PRO A 75 7.90 15.60 -12.16
C PRO A 75 8.98 16.67 -11.91
N PRO A 76 8.60 17.90 -11.55
CA PRO A 76 9.54 18.90 -11.06
C PRO A 76 10.25 18.38 -9.80
N LEU A 77 11.59 18.38 -9.83
CA LEU A 77 12.44 17.91 -8.74
C LEU A 77 13.23 19.07 -8.11
N VAL A 78 13.36 19.04 -6.79
CA VAL A 78 14.16 19.98 -6.01
C VAL A 78 15.23 19.19 -5.25
N PRO A 79 16.50 19.64 -5.23
CA PRO A 79 17.54 18.96 -4.46
C PRO A 79 17.29 19.08 -2.96
N VAL A 80 17.67 18.05 -2.21
CA VAL A 80 17.62 18.07 -0.74
C VAL A 80 18.90 18.74 -0.19
N PRO A 81 18.79 19.85 0.57
CA PRO A 81 19.96 20.50 1.17
C PRO A 81 20.75 19.52 2.05
N GLY A 82 22.08 19.51 1.92
CA GLY A 82 22.97 18.66 2.72
C GLY A 82 23.05 17.20 2.26
N LEU A 83 22.21 16.74 1.32
CA LEU A 83 22.23 15.37 0.81
C LEU A 83 22.55 15.34 -0.69
N SER A 84 23.77 14.88 -1.01
CA SER A 84 24.17 14.59 -2.40
C SER A 84 23.24 13.56 -3.06
N ASN A 85 22.96 13.78 -4.35
CA ASN A 85 22.16 12.91 -5.23
C ASN A 85 20.77 12.56 -4.69
N CYS A 86 20.18 13.46 -3.91
CA CYS A 86 18.89 13.26 -3.27
C CYS A 86 17.92 14.38 -3.70
N THR A 87 16.72 14.01 -4.14
CA THR A 87 15.73 14.96 -4.65
C THR A 87 14.34 14.72 -4.07
N VAL A 88 13.48 15.73 -4.14
CA VAL A 88 12.07 15.70 -3.76
C VAL A 88 11.23 16.23 -4.91
N ALA A 89 10.16 15.52 -5.28
CA ALA A 89 9.21 15.98 -6.28
C ALA A 89 8.22 17.00 -5.68
N THR A 90 7.80 18.01 -6.42
CA THR A 90 6.91 19.06 -5.87
C THR A 90 5.43 18.84 -6.18
N ASP A 91 5.10 17.79 -6.93
CA ASP A 91 3.76 17.49 -7.45
C ASP A 91 2.95 16.48 -6.61
N ARG A 92 3.35 16.23 -5.36
CA ARG A 92 2.79 15.19 -4.50
C ARG A 92 2.93 15.50 -3.01
N LEU A 93 2.29 14.67 -2.20
CA LEU A 93 2.32 14.73 -0.74
C LEU A 93 3.28 13.67 -0.17
N TYR A 94 3.63 13.84 1.10
CA TYR A 94 4.70 13.10 1.76
C TYR A 94 4.37 12.73 3.21
N THR A 95 4.98 11.65 3.68
CA THR A 95 4.98 11.25 5.09
C THR A 95 6.33 11.55 5.73
N ASN A 96 6.35 11.67 7.06
CA ASN A 96 7.60 11.73 7.84
C ASN A 96 8.40 10.41 7.78
N TYR A 97 7.78 9.31 7.38
CA TYR A 97 8.41 8.00 7.16
C TYR A 97 8.71 7.70 5.68
N HIS A 98 8.87 8.77 4.87
CA HIS A 98 9.47 8.68 3.53
C HIS A 98 8.68 7.87 2.48
N VAL A 99 7.35 7.94 2.58
CA VAL A 99 6.41 7.52 1.53
C VAL A 99 5.84 8.77 0.86
N TRP A 100 5.69 8.73 -0.45
CA TRP A 100 5.00 9.78 -1.20
C TRP A 100 3.64 9.32 -1.69
N VAL A 101 2.70 10.26 -1.84
CA VAL A 101 1.33 10.04 -2.29
C VAL A 101 0.98 11.06 -3.38
N LYS A 102 0.67 10.59 -4.58
CA LYS A 102 0.25 11.43 -5.70
C LYS A 102 -1.19 11.13 -6.10
N LEU A 103 -2.04 12.14 -6.09
CA LEU A 103 -3.41 12.03 -6.62
C LEU A 103 -3.35 11.97 -8.16
N VAL A 104 -3.95 10.94 -8.76
CA VAL A 104 -3.87 10.68 -10.20
C VAL A 104 -5.23 10.66 -10.89
N SER A 105 -6.30 10.42 -10.13
CA SER A 105 -7.69 10.56 -10.58
C SER A 105 -8.60 10.83 -9.37
N THR A 106 -9.90 11.01 -9.61
CA THR A 106 -10.89 11.22 -8.56
C THR A 106 -10.88 10.08 -7.54
N GLY A 107 -10.31 10.34 -6.37
CA GLY A 107 -10.22 9.37 -5.28
C GLY A 107 -9.16 8.27 -5.45
N VAL A 108 -8.30 8.32 -6.49
CA VAL A 108 -7.21 7.35 -6.64
C VAL A 108 -5.86 8.03 -6.47
N VAL A 109 -5.04 7.44 -5.63
CA VAL A 109 -3.66 7.87 -5.38
C VAL A 109 -2.67 6.78 -5.76
N VAL A 110 -1.48 7.20 -6.15
CA VAL A 110 -0.32 6.32 -6.38
C VAL A 110 0.70 6.58 -5.29
N LEU A 111 1.31 5.52 -4.79
CA LEU A 111 2.28 5.54 -3.70
C LEU A 111 3.63 4.97 -4.15
N GLY A 112 4.69 5.44 -3.51
CA GLY A 112 6.04 4.88 -3.61
C GLY A 112 6.94 5.42 -2.51
N ILE A 113 8.21 5.02 -2.51
CA ILE A 113 9.21 5.52 -1.55
C ILE A 113 9.97 6.72 -2.11
N THR A 114 10.48 7.57 -1.21
CA THR A 114 11.22 8.76 -1.62
C THR A 114 12.70 8.47 -1.92
N SER A 115 13.36 9.35 -2.66
CA SER A 115 14.82 9.30 -2.87
C SER A 115 15.63 9.32 -1.54
N PRO A 116 15.26 10.11 -0.52
CA PRO A 116 15.82 9.97 0.83
C PRO A 116 15.72 8.55 1.41
N MET A 117 14.59 7.84 1.24
CA MET A 117 14.46 6.45 1.71
C MET A 117 15.46 5.52 1.03
N VAL A 118 15.63 5.65 -0.29
CA VAL A 118 16.61 4.85 -1.05
C VAL A 118 18.02 5.04 -0.49
N LYS A 119 18.39 6.27 -0.10
CA LYS A 119 19.69 6.58 0.51
C LYS A 119 19.85 5.94 1.88
N ILE A 120 18.78 5.89 2.68
CA ILE A 120 18.76 5.23 4.00
C ILE A 120 18.95 3.72 3.86
N LEU A 121 18.29 3.09 2.88
CA LEU A 121 18.43 1.66 2.58
C LEU A 121 19.84 1.28 2.13
N GLY A 122 20.55 2.22 1.48
CA GLY A 122 21.93 2.02 1.04
C GLY A 122 22.03 0.98 -0.07
N GLU A 123 21.18 1.10 -1.08
CA GLU A 123 20.97 0.20 -2.23
C GLU A 123 19.93 -0.91 -1.95
N PRO A 124 18.69 -0.75 -2.44
CA PRO A 124 17.63 -1.74 -2.30
C PRO A 124 17.88 -2.94 -3.23
N HIS A 125 17.78 -4.15 -2.69
CA HIS A 125 18.02 -5.41 -3.43
C HIS A 125 16.88 -6.43 -3.31
N ALA A 126 15.99 -6.31 -2.32
CA ALA A 126 14.79 -7.15 -2.24
C ALA A 126 13.54 -6.32 -1.87
N MET A 127 12.39 -6.72 -2.41
CA MET A 127 11.09 -6.13 -2.09
C MET A 127 9.97 -7.16 -2.26
N THR A 128 8.92 -7.04 -1.44
CA THR A 128 7.66 -7.77 -1.62
C THR A 128 6.60 -6.86 -2.26
N LEU A 129 5.74 -7.41 -3.11
CA LEU A 129 4.61 -6.69 -3.71
C LEU A 129 3.29 -7.26 -3.20
N PRO A 130 2.30 -6.43 -2.85
CA PRO A 130 0.97 -6.89 -2.45
C PRO A 130 0.14 -7.35 -3.66
N ASP A 131 -1.05 -7.87 -3.37
CA ASP A 131 -2.04 -8.22 -4.38
C ASP A 131 -3.06 -7.08 -4.62
N VAL A 132 -3.53 -6.98 -5.86
CA VAL A 132 -4.66 -6.10 -6.21
C VAL A 132 -5.93 -6.59 -5.49
N GLY A 133 -6.72 -5.65 -4.99
CA GLY A 133 -7.96 -5.90 -4.24
C GLY A 133 -7.78 -5.95 -2.73
N LEU A 134 -6.54 -5.95 -2.21
CA LEU A 134 -6.27 -5.87 -0.79
C LEU A 134 -6.81 -4.55 -0.21
N LYS A 135 -7.56 -4.64 0.90
CA LYS A 135 -8.05 -3.48 1.65
C LYS A 135 -7.05 -3.15 2.75
N LEU A 136 -6.69 -1.87 2.85
CA LEU A 136 -5.75 -1.35 3.82
C LEU A 136 -6.42 -0.23 4.63
N ALA A 137 -6.18 -0.22 5.93
CA ALA A 137 -6.38 0.95 6.76
C ALA A 137 -5.11 1.82 6.76
N LYS A 138 -5.25 3.11 7.08
CA LYS A 138 -4.11 3.98 7.38
C LYS A 138 -3.20 3.30 8.42
N ASP A 139 -1.90 3.38 8.15
CA ASP A 139 -0.80 2.78 8.91
C ASP A 139 -0.70 1.25 8.83
N ASP A 140 -1.46 0.58 7.94
CA ASP A 140 -1.22 -0.83 7.60
C ASP A 140 0.03 -0.99 6.72
N SER A 141 0.78 -2.07 6.91
CA SER A 141 1.88 -2.47 6.02
C SER A 141 1.33 -3.13 4.76
N PHE A 142 1.89 -2.78 3.60
CA PHE A 142 1.53 -3.38 2.31
C PHE A 142 2.71 -3.98 1.55
N SER A 143 3.94 -3.69 1.95
CA SER A 143 5.16 -4.13 1.27
C SER A 143 6.32 -4.06 2.25
N SER A 144 7.37 -4.83 2.01
CA SER A 144 8.66 -4.74 2.69
C SER A 144 9.75 -4.49 1.66
N ILE A 145 10.78 -3.74 2.06
CA ILE A 145 11.96 -3.44 1.23
C ILE A 145 13.25 -3.64 2.03
N GLU A 146 14.23 -4.26 1.40
CA GLU A 146 15.53 -4.57 1.98
C GLU A 146 16.64 -3.95 1.12
N GLY A 147 17.57 -3.28 1.78
CA GLY A 147 18.82 -2.79 1.21
C GLY A 147 20.03 -3.19 2.05
N TYR A 148 21.23 -2.86 1.61
CA TYR A 148 22.45 -3.30 2.32
C TYR A 148 22.59 -2.74 3.74
N LYS A 149 21.98 -1.59 4.04
CA LYS A 149 22.08 -0.97 5.36
C LYS A 149 20.91 -1.29 6.27
N MET A 150 19.73 -1.54 5.71
CA MET A 150 18.48 -1.64 6.47
C MET A 150 17.43 -2.43 5.71
N ALA A 151 16.57 -3.12 6.45
CA ALA A 151 15.29 -3.64 5.98
C ALA A 151 14.13 -2.95 6.73
N THR A 152 13.06 -2.61 6.03
CA THR A 152 11.87 -1.98 6.62
C THR A 152 10.59 -2.37 5.90
N ASP A 153 9.50 -2.37 6.66
CA ASP A 153 8.15 -2.40 6.11
C ASP A 153 7.78 -1.01 5.55
N ILE A 154 6.87 -1.01 4.57
CA ILE A 154 6.28 0.17 3.95
C ILE A 154 4.81 0.23 4.33
N PHE A 155 4.45 1.33 4.99
CA PHE A 155 3.12 1.56 5.51
C PHE A 155 2.33 2.51 4.60
N THR A 156 1.02 2.27 4.46
CA THR A 156 0.16 3.20 3.73
C THR A 156 -0.26 4.37 4.62
N PRO A 157 -0.09 5.63 4.19
CA PRO A 157 -0.64 6.79 4.89
C PRO A 157 -2.16 6.95 4.78
N VAL A 158 -2.81 6.14 3.94
CA VAL A 158 -4.22 6.30 3.58
C VAL A 158 -4.95 4.97 3.58
N SER A 159 -6.23 5.03 3.94
CA SER A 159 -7.16 3.91 3.91
C SER A 159 -7.78 3.76 2.52
N GLY A 160 -7.89 2.52 2.05
CA GLY A 160 -8.50 2.24 0.75
C GLY A 160 -8.33 0.80 0.27
N ALA A 161 -8.56 0.57 -1.02
CA ALA A 161 -8.32 -0.70 -1.67
C ALA A 161 -7.28 -0.55 -2.78
N ILE A 162 -6.33 -1.49 -2.87
CA ILE A 162 -5.36 -1.53 -3.95
C ILE A 162 -6.10 -1.82 -5.26
N VAL A 163 -6.05 -0.89 -6.21
CA VAL A 163 -6.67 -1.04 -7.54
C VAL A 163 -5.66 -1.38 -8.62
N GLN A 164 -4.36 -1.19 -8.36
CA GLN A 164 -3.29 -1.53 -9.27
C GLN A 164 -1.97 -1.68 -8.53
N ILE A 165 -1.09 -2.53 -9.06
CA ILE A 165 0.31 -2.65 -8.65
C ILE A 165 1.21 -2.37 -9.84
N ASN A 166 2.45 -1.95 -9.59
CA ASN A 166 3.43 -1.76 -10.65
C ASN A 166 4.02 -3.11 -11.10
N ASP A 167 3.37 -3.78 -12.05
CA ASP A 167 3.82 -5.08 -12.55
C ASP A 167 5.24 -5.04 -13.13
N SER A 168 5.72 -3.88 -13.60
CA SER A 168 7.11 -3.77 -14.07
C SER A 168 8.11 -4.07 -12.95
N LEU A 169 7.81 -3.75 -11.68
CA LEU A 169 8.68 -4.11 -10.56
C LEU A 169 8.79 -5.62 -10.38
N ARG A 170 7.73 -6.38 -10.67
CA ARG A 170 7.78 -7.85 -10.60
C ARG A 170 8.77 -8.42 -11.61
N ASP A 171 8.81 -7.85 -12.82
CA ASP A 171 9.77 -8.26 -13.85
C ASP A 171 11.21 -7.92 -13.47
N TRP A 172 11.44 -6.73 -12.89
CA TRP A 172 12.76 -6.34 -12.37
C TRP A 172 13.23 -7.24 -11.23
N LEU A 173 12.34 -7.54 -10.28
CA LEU A 173 12.62 -8.44 -9.15
C LEU A 173 12.96 -9.86 -9.63
N ARG A 174 12.26 -10.38 -10.66
CA ARG A 174 12.61 -11.66 -11.30
C ARG A 174 14.02 -11.64 -11.91
N GLY A 175 14.45 -10.48 -12.41
CA GLY A 175 15.80 -10.23 -12.92
C GLY A 175 16.84 -9.94 -11.83
N GLY A 176 16.49 -10.05 -10.55
CA GLY A 176 17.40 -9.89 -9.42
C GLY A 176 17.83 -8.45 -9.14
N ASN A 177 17.05 -7.44 -9.55
CA ASN A 177 17.36 -6.05 -9.26
C ASN A 177 16.08 -5.21 -9.04
N ILE A 178 16.24 -3.97 -8.55
CA ILE A 178 15.13 -3.05 -8.22
C ILE A 178 15.41 -1.64 -8.78
N GLN A 179 15.93 -1.56 -10.01
CA GLN A 179 16.37 -0.30 -10.63
C GLN A 179 15.32 0.82 -10.62
N PRO A 180 14.02 0.59 -10.87
CA PRO A 180 13.05 1.69 -10.86
C PRO A 180 12.91 2.36 -9.50
N ILE A 181 13.02 1.60 -8.41
CA ILE A 181 12.98 2.15 -7.05
C ILE A 181 14.26 2.93 -6.76
N GLU A 182 15.41 2.39 -7.15
CA GLU A 182 16.72 2.99 -6.88
C GLU A 182 16.94 4.30 -7.66
N TYR A 183 16.70 4.29 -8.98
CA TYR A 183 17.05 5.40 -9.87
C TYR A 183 15.87 6.30 -10.24
N HIS A 184 14.64 5.80 -10.14
CA HIS A 184 13.44 6.49 -10.61
C HIS A 184 12.28 6.49 -9.58
N PRO A 185 12.53 6.81 -8.29
CA PRO A 185 11.55 6.64 -7.21
C PRO A 185 10.26 7.46 -7.39
N TYR A 186 10.31 8.53 -8.19
CA TYR A 186 9.17 9.42 -8.42
C TYR A 186 8.45 9.21 -9.77
N THR A 187 8.96 8.31 -10.62
CA THR A 187 8.37 7.97 -11.92
C THR A 187 8.11 6.46 -11.99
N HIS A 188 9.06 5.66 -12.46
CA HIS A 188 8.91 4.22 -12.66
C HIS A 188 8.95 3.41 -11.36
N GLY A 189 9.41 4.01 -10.24
CA GLY A 189 9.47 3.41 -8.90
C GLY A 189 8.20 3.57 -8.06
N TRP A 190 7.04 3.81 -8.67
CA TRP A 190 5.77 3.69 -7.96
C TRP A 190 5.49 2.22 -7.61
N ILE A 191 4.76 1.95 -6.53
CA ILE A 191 4.56 0.58 -6.03
C ILE A 191 3.11 0.14 -6.20
N ILE A 192 2.17 0.93 -5.69
CA ILE A 192 0.73 0.63 -5.71
C ILE A 192 -0.12 1.86 -6.05
N ALA A 193 -1.32 1.62 -6.55
CA ALA A 193 -2.40 2.59 -6.63
C ALA A 193 -3.56 2.18 -5.71
N ILE A 194 -4.08 3.14 -4.93
CA ILE A 194 -5.15 2.92 -3.95
C ILE A 194 -6.36 3.78 -4.32
N GLN A 195 -7.53 3.15 -4.39
CA GLN A 195 -8.81 3.84 -4.32
C GLN A 195 -9.11 4.18 -2.86
N LEU A 196 -9.14 5.48 -2.54
CA LEU A 196 -9.33 6.00 -1.19
C LEU A 196 -10.72 5.67 -0.67
N SER A 197 -10.78 5.15 0.56
CA SER A 197 -12.02 5.07 1.34
C SER A 197 -12.25 6.31 2.21
N LYS A 198 -11.19 7.05 2.53
CA LYS A 198 -11.23 8.24 3.39
C LYS A 198 -10.34 9.36 2.81
N PRO A 199 -10.84 10.16 1.86
CA PRO A 199 -10.04 11.19 1.19
C PRO A 199 -9.47 12.27 2.11
N ASP A 200 -10.11 12.52 3.25
CA ASP A 200 -9.66 13.53 4.22
C ASP A 200 -8.30 13.20 4.86
N GLU A 201 -7.86 11.94 4.87
CA GLU A 201 -6.56 11.53 5.42
C GLU A 201 -5.38 12.15 4.64
N LEU A 202 -5.61 12.62 3.40
CA LEU A 202 -4.60 13.36 2.65
C LEU A 202 -4.21 14.70 3.29
N LYS A 203 -5.10 15.29 4.11
CA LYS A 203 -4.84 16.57 4.79
C LYS A 203 -3.80 16.44 5.90
N ASP A 204 -3.56 15.23 6.39
CA ASP A 204 -2.55 14.94 7.41
C ASP A 204 -1.13 14.87 6.81
N LEU A 205 -1.01 14.84 5.49
CA LEU A 205 0.25 14.67 4.78
C LEU A 205 0.94 16.00 4.54
N LEU A 206 2.25 15.91 4.37
CA LEU A 206 3.11 17.05 4.14
C LEU A 206 3.16 17.39 2.66
N ASP A 207 3.21 18.67 2.34
CA ASP A 207 3.65 19.10 1.04
C ASP A 207 5.18 18.94 0.90
N SER A 208 5.69 19.17 -0.31
CA SER A 208 7.12 19.06 -0.58
C SER A 208 7.98 20.00 0.28
N LYS A 209 7.48 21.20 0.61
CA LYS A 209 8.16 22.15 1.49
C LYS A 209 8.22 21.66 2.93
N GLY A 210 7.11 21.15 3.46
CA GLY A 210 7.04 20.56 4.79
C GLY A 210 7.97 19.35 4.92
N TYR A 211 8.00 18.48 3.90
CA TYR A 211 8.91 17.33 3.88
C TYR A 211 10.39 17.76 3.83
N LEU A 212 10.75 18.73 2.98
CA LEU A 212 12.11 19.28 2.94
C LEU A 212 12.54 19.87 4.29
N ALA A 213 11.64 20.58 4.97
CA ALA A 213 11.91 21.14 6.30
C ALA A 213 12.10 20.06 7.38
N LEU A 214 11.45 18.90 7.23
CA LEU A 214 11.72 17.75 8.10
C LEU A 214 13.12 17.19 7.86
N LEU A 215 13.50 16.99 6.60
CA LEU A 215 14.82 16.44 6.23
C LEU A 215 15.98 17.32 6.73
N SER A 216 15.81 18.64 6.71
CA SER A 216 16.82 19.57 7.22
C SER A 216 16.98 19.54 8.74
N LYS A 217 15.99 19.06 9.50
CA LYS A 217 16.06 18.95 10.97
C LYS A 217 16.69 17.64 11.42
N SER A 218 16.64 16.61 10.58
CA SER A 218 17.17 15.27 10.88
C SER A 218 18.62 15.08 10.42
N THR A 219 19.20 16.09 9.75
CA THR A 219 20.59 16.10 9.28
C THR A 219 21.42 16.97 10.21
#